data_AF-A0A218P2C2-F1
#
_entry.id   AF-A0A218P2C2-F1
#
_cell.length_a   1.000
_cell.length_b   1.000
_cell.length_c   1.000
_cell.angle_alpha   90.00
_cell.angle_beta   90.00
_cell.angle_gamma   90.00
#
_symmetry.space_group_name_H-M   'P 1'
#
loop_
_entity.id
_entity.type
_entity.pdbx_description
1 polymer ?
#
loop_
_entity_poly.entity_id
_entity_poly.type
_entity_poly.pdbx_seq_one_letter_code
_entity_poly.pdbx_strand_id
1 'polypeptide(L)'
;MLVKEVLASVDVIPDPYIKSATYAKIGERLARAKNNLYKTAFLRAVETANEIEDPVTMFRALLSVGYSMEKAGLKSGKRIYRSVLEDSRMLPAPQRDLLMQSAATYLLALGDVNEAVTYALEIANPEVRNETLLEALRVNTRMIEKERLKVAYRLRKSKLIVDSIDSEPQRSKAMLELIKAYLLMESYENAISLLKEINTKDWARQAFKEVAFYLKDKGTLGHYVDTLEAAANALIEKFGNDFRVELAFVFALSGEGVPAIELIRSLKDGEKVLVDMALELLERDHDVLPNFISAMNEEEATVVGKAVMNRILERPEKGDPAIIKAIGNGTTSEEVWTKIARYYVIRGELEGAVRIANLIRDGRLRSIIMTDVAHHLLKEGEVEKAIDAALEVRDPRFSSILVSEILIKALGEGLRGRVKSWNGSKR
;
A
#
# COMPACT_ATOMS: atom_id res chain seq x y z
N MET A 1 12.93 31.07 -40.87
CA MET A 1 13.81 30.18 -41.66
C MET A 1 13.90 28.82 -40.98
N LEU A 2 14.44 28.75 -39.76
CA LEU A 2 14.60 27.52 -38.97
C LEU A 2 13.35 26.61 -38.84
N VAL A 3 12.16 27.15 -38.53
CA VAL A 3 10.95 26.32 -38.39
C VAL A 3 10.55 25.64 -39.69
N LYS A 4 10.75 26.29 -40.85
CA LYS A 4 10.46 25.70 -42.16
C LYS A 4 11.48 24.60 -42.51
N GLU A 5 12.75 24.80 -42.16
CA GLU A 5 13.80 23.79 -42.32
C GLU A 5 13.57 22.56 -41.43
N VAL A 6 13.15 22.79 -40.19
CA VAL A 6 12.76 21.69 -39.27
C VAL A 6 11.61 20.88 -39.84
N LEU A 7 10.57 21.53 -40.37
CA LEU A 7 9.46 20.84 -41.03
C LEU A 7 9.91 20.06 -42.28
N ALA A 8 10.76 20.65 -43.12
CA ALA A 8 11.28 19.99 -44.31
C ALA A 8 12.18 18.78 -43.95
N SER A 9 12.89 18.84 -42.83
CA SER A 9 13.77 17.75 -42.39
C SER A 9 13.00 16.48 -41.97
N VAL A 10 11.71 16.62 -41.61
CA VAL A 10 10.86 15.46 -41.27
C VAL A 10 10.60 14.58 -42.49
N ASP A 11 10.65 15.14 -43.72
CA ASP A 11 10.41 14.39 -44.96
C ASP A 11 11.43 13.25 -45.19
N VAL A 12 12.60 13.34 -44.54
CA VAL A 12 13.68 12.33 -44.60
C VAL A 12 13.36 11.07 -43.78
N ILE A 13 12.42 11.12 -42.84
CA ILE A 13 12.04 9.96 -42.02
C ILE A 13 11.41 8.89 -42.93
N PRO A 14 11.95 7.65 -43.01
CA PRO A 14 11.41 6.65 -43.94
C PRO A 14 10.08 6.06 -43.48
N ASP A 15 9.92 5.84 -42.17
CA ASP A 15 8.70 5.26 -41.59
C ASP A 15 7.56 6.30 -41.59
N PRO A 16 6.44 6.03 -42.29
CA PRO A 16 5.36 7.00 -42.43
C PRO A 16 4.58 7.23 -41.13
N TYR A 17 4.50 6.23 -40.25
CA TYR A 17 3.89 6.38 -38.93
C TYR A 17 4.72 7.33 -38.05
N ILE A 18 6.04 7.10 -37.97
CA ILE A 18 6.96 7.95 -37.20
C ILE A 18 6.99 9.36 -37.81
N LYS A 19 6.98 9.48 -39.14
CA LYS A 19 6.92 10.76 -39.85
C LYS A 19 5.67 11.55 -39.48
N SER A 20 4.48 10.94 -39.59
CA SER A 20 3.20 11.55 -39.23
C SER A 20 3.18 12.00 -37.76
N ALA A 21 3.59 11.12 -36.83
CA ALA A 21 3.64 11.43 -35.40
C ALA A 21 4.64 12.57 -35.09
N THR A 22 5.74 12.65 -35.83
CA THR A 22 6.74 13.72 -35.70
C THR A 22 6.16 15.07 -36.14
N TYR A 23 5.49 15.10 -37.30
CA TYR A 23 4.77 16.28 -37.75
C TYR A 23 3.72 16.75 -36.74
N ALA A 24 2.95 15.83 -36.16
CA ALA A 24 1.94 16.14 -35.15
C ALA A 24 2.55 16.75 -33.87
N LYS A 25 3.66 16.20 -33.37
CA LYS A 25 4.37 16.75 -32.20
C LYS A 25 4.96 18.13 -32.46
N ILE A 26 5.49 18.38 -33.66
CA ILE A 26 5.95 19.71 -34.07
C ILE A 26 4.76 20.67 -34.12
N GLY A 27 3.63 20.23 -34.70
CA GLY A 27 2.37 20.98 -34.70
C GLY A 27 1.92 21.37 -33.30
N GLU A 28 1.92 20.43 -32.34
CA GLU A 28 1.59 20.71 -30.93
C GLU A 28 2.46 21.83 -30.35
N ARG A 29 3.78 21.73 -30.53
CA ARG A 29 4.74 22.72 -30.01
C ARG A 29 4.53 24.10 -30.65
N LEU A 30 4.35 24.14 -31.96
CA LEU A 30 4.13 25.39 -32.69
C LEU A 30 2.80 26.05 -32.31
N ALA A 31 1.74 25.26 -32.13
CA ALA A 31 0.43 25.76 -31.72
C ALA A 31 0.49 26.41 -30.33
N ARG A 32 1.17 25.76 -29.37
CA ARG A 32 1.40 26.33 -28.03
C ARG A 32 2.25 27.59 -28.06
N ALA A 33 3.22 27.65 -28.97
CA ALA A 33 4.02 28.85 -29.23
C ALA A 33 3.27 29.92 -30.05
N LYS A 34 1.97 29.73 -30.35
CA LYS A 34 1.14 30.61 -31.19
C LYS A 34 1.75 30.90 -32.58
N ASN A 35 2.54 29.96 -33.12
CA ASN A 35 3.15 30.08 -34.43
C ASN A 35 2.27 29.44 -35.51
N ASN A 36 1.78 30.26 -36.45
CA ASN A 36 0.83 29.86 -37.51
C ASN A 36 1.25 28.65 -38.36
N LEU A 37 2.54 28.29 -38.41
CA LEU A 37 3.02 27.09 -39.10
C LEU A 37 2.54 25.78 -38.46
N TYR A 38 1.93 25.83 -37.27
CA TYR A 38 1.27 24.67 -36.67
C TYR A 38 0.22 24.04 -37.60
N LYS A 39 -0.49 24.88 -38.39
CA LYS A 39 -1.51 24.41 -39.34
C LYS A 39 -0.88 23.55 -40.42
N THR A 40 0.26 23.99 -40.97
CA THR A 40 1.02 23.24 -41.98
C THR A 40 1.55 21.94 -41.40
N ALA A 41 2.08 21.96 -40.18
CA ALA A 41 2.57 20.76 -39.51
C ALA A 41 1.47 19.71 -39.31
N PHE A 42 0.29 20.11 -38.82
CA PHE A 42 -0.83 19.17 -38.66
C PHE A 42 -1.43 18.70 -39.98
N LEU A 43 -1.49 19.56 -41.00
CA LEU A 43 -1.96 19.14 -42.33
C LEU A 43 -1.05 18.03 -42.87
N ARG A 44 0.27 18.24 -42.86
CA ARG A 44 1.25 17.22 -43.25
C ARG A 44 1.13 15.95 -42.40
N ALA A 45 0.89 16.08 -41.10
CA ALA A 45 0.70 14.91 -40.23
C ALA A 45 -0.49 14.04 -40.68
N VAL A 46 -1.62 14.65 -41.03
CA VAL A 46 -2.82 13.95 -41.52
C VAL A 46 -2.58 13.37 -42.90
N GLU A 47 -2.00 14.13 -43.83
CA GLU A 47 -1.66 13.66 -45.19
C GLU A 47 -0.74 12.45 -45.14
N THR A 48 0.38 12.53 -44.39
CA THR A 48 1.30 11.40 -44.20
C THR A 48 0.63 10.21 -43.51
N ALA A 49 -0.30 10.43 -42.58
CA ALA A 49 -1.04 9.32 -41.98
C ALA A 49 -1.88 8.59 -43.02
N ASN A 50 -2.59 9.32 -43.89
CA ASN A 50 -3.45 8.77 -44.94
C ASN A 50 -2.69 8.07 -46.07
N GLU A 51 -1.37 8.28 -46.19
CA GLU A 51 -0.50 7.57 -47.13
C GLU A 51 -0.10 6.16 -46.63
N ILE A 52 -0.39 5.82 -45.36
CA ILE A 52 -0.08 4.51 -44.80
C ILE A 52 -1.03 3.45 -45.36
N GLU A 53 -0.48 2.46 -46.06
CA GLU A 53 -1.25 1.39 -46.71
C GLU A 53 -1.99 0.48 -45.73
N ASP A 54 -1.37 0.14 -44.60
CA ASP A 54 -2.00 -0.69 -43.56
C ASP A 54 -3.06 0.12 -42.80
N PRO A 55 -4.37 -0.23 -42.90
CA PRO A 55 -5.44 0.58 -42.33
C PRO A 55 -5.36 0.73 -40.80
N VAL A 56 -4.87 -0.30 -40.09
CA VAL A 56 -4.72 -0.24 -38.64
C VAL A 56 -3.65 0.78 -38.27
N THR A 57 -2.50 0.72 -38.92
CA THR A 57 -1.39 1.67 -38.69
C THR A 57 -1.77 3.09 -39.10
N MET A 58 -2.50 3.26 -40.21
CA MET A 58 -3.10 4.53 -40.63
C MET A 58 -3.98 5.13 -39.52
N PHE A 59 -4.96 4.37 -39.01
CA PHE A 59 -5.84 4.87 -37.95
C PHE A 59 -5.10 5.16 -36.65
N ARG A 60 -4.09 4.35 -36.28
CA ARG A 60 -3.24 4.65 -35.10
C ARG A 60 -2.45 5.93 -35.28
N ALA A 61 -1.93 6.21 -36.48
CA ALA A 61 -1.27 7.47 -36.79
C ALA A 61 -2.27 8.63 -36.64
N LEU A 62 -3.45 8.53 -37.24
CA LEU A 62 -4.52 9.53 -37.10
C LEU A 62 -4.90 9.80 -35.65
N LEU A 63 -5.08 8.77 -34.81
CA LEU A 63 -5.35 8.94 -33.37
C LEU A 63 -4.21 9.71 -32.66
N SER A 64 -2.95 9.41 -32.99
CA SER A 64 -1.77 10.14 -32.48
C SER A 64 -1.74 11.62 -32.91
N VAL A 65 -2.14 11.89 -34.16
CA VAL A 65 -2.32 13.27 -34.65
C VAL A 65 -3.44 13.96 -33.85
N GLY A 66 -4.60 13.32 -33.72
CA GLY A 66 -5.75 13.82 -32.97
C GLY A 66 -5.39 14.12 -31.52
N TYR A 67 -4.64 13.24 -30.85
CA TYR A 67 -4.11 13.46 -29.51
C TYR A 67 -3.27 14.74 -29.43
N SER A 68 -2.30 14.89 -30.34
CA SER A 68 -1.41 16.07 -30.37
C SER A 68 -2.18 17.36 -30.64
N MET A 69 -3.22 17.32 -31.47
CA MET A 69 -4.11 18.46 -31.73
C MET A 69 -4.93 18.86 -30.49
N GLU A 70 -5.57 17.89 -29.80
CA GLU A 70 -6.34 18.17 -28.58
C GLU A 70 -5.43 18.71 -27.47
N LYS A 71 -4.21 18.16 -27.34
CA LYS A 71 -3.21 18.64 -26.37
C LYS A 71 -2.70 20.05 -26.67
N ALA A 72 -2.93 20.55 -27.89
CA ALA A 72 -2.70 21.93 -28.30
C ALA A 72 -3.96 22.82 -28.20
N GLY A 73 -5.08 22.28 -27.70
CA GLY A 73 -6.35 22.99 -27.55
C GLY A 73 -7.17 23.11 -28.84
N LEU A 74 -6.87 22.31 -29.87
CA LEU A 74 -7.53 22.38 -31.16
C LEU A 74 -8.70 21.39 -31.24
N LYS A 75 -9.94 21.91 -31.28
CA LYS A 75 -11.19 21.11 -31.38
C LYS A 75 -11.27 20.20 -32.62
N SER A 76 -10.42 20.40 -33.62
CA SER A 76 -10.33 19.54 -34.79
C SER A 76 -9.80 18.14 -34.46
N GLY A 77 -9.07 17.97 -33.35
CA GLY A 77 -8.59 16.65 -32.92
C GLY A 77 -9.75 15.69 -32.67
N LYS A 78 -10.81 16.12 -31.97
CA LYS A 78 -12.06 15.36 -31.77
C LYS A 78 -12.72 14.89 -33.06
N ARG A 79 -12.56 15.62 -34.17
CA ARG A 79 -13.09 15.18 -35.47
C ARG A 79 -12.32 13.99 -36.01
N ILE A 80 -10.99 13.97 -35.81
CA ILE A 80 -10.15 12.83 -36.20
C ILE A 80 -10.58 11.58 -35.42
N TYR A 81 -10.75 11.69 -34.11
CA TYR A 81 -11.25 10.58 -33.28
C TYR A 81 -12.57 10.02 -33.82
N ARG A 82 -13.57 10.88 -34.09
CA ARG A 82 -14.87 10.44 -34.65
C ARG A 82 -14.74 9.77 -36.01
N SER A 83 -13.91 10.32 -36.90
CA SER A 83 -13.64 9.70 -38.21
C SER A 83 -13.07 8.30 -38.01
N VAL A 84 -12.05 8.15 -37.16
CA VAL A 84 -11.47 6.83 -36.85
C VAL A 84 -12.51 5.88 -36.27
N LEU A 85 -13.39 6.34 -35.38
CA LEU A 85 -14.46 5.52 -34.81
C LEU A 85 -15.44 5.01 -35.88
N GLU A 86 -15.84 5.88 -36.81
CA GLU A 86 -16.78 5.56 -37.89
C GLU A 86 -16.13 4.68 -38.97
N ASP A 87 -14.96 5.09 -39.46
CA ASP A 87 -14.27 4.47 -40.59
C ASP A 87 -13.68 3.10 -40.20
N SER A 88 -13.27 2.90 -38.94
CA SER A 88 -12.74 1.60 -38.48
C SER A 88 -13.79 0.49 -38.40
N ARG A 89 -15.08 0.78 -38.57
CA ARG A 89 -16.16 -0.24 -38.58
C ARG A 89 -16.00 -1.28 -39.69
N MET A 90 -15.29 -0.95 -40.76
CA MET A 90 -14.98 -1.90 -41.83
C MET A 90 -13.90 -2.94 -41.45
N LEU A 91 -13.19 -2.71 -40.34
CA LEU A 91 -12.12 -3.61 -39.90
C LEU A 91 -12.66 -4.81 -39.11
N PRO A 92 -11.97 -5.96 -39.15
CA PRO A 92 -12.23 -7.07 -38.25
C PRO A 92 -12.19 -6.65 -36.78
N ALA A 93 -13.06 -7.25 -35.97
CA ALA A 93 -13.21 -6.91 -34.54
C ALA A 93 -11.88 -6.88 -33.75
N PRO A 94 -10.95 -7.85 -33.88
CA PRO A 94 -9.69 -7.80 -33.14
C PRO A 94 -8.83 -6.57 -33.47
N GLN A 95 -8.84 -6.12 -34.72
CA GLN A 95 -8.11 -4.94 -35.15
C GLN A 95 -8.80 -3.66 -34.66
N ARG A 96 -10.14 -3.62 -34.75
CA ARG A 96 -10.93 -2.51 -34.25
C ARG A 96 -10.78 -2.33 -32.74
N ASP A 97 -10.76 -3.42 -31.98
CA ASP A 97 -10.57 -3.41 -30.52
C ASP A 97 -9.24 -2.74 -30.13
N LEU A 98 -8.15 -3.04 -30.84
CA LEU A 98 -6.85 -2.38 -30.63
C LEU A 98 -6.89 -0.87 -30.88
N LEU A 99 -7.65 -0.43 -31.89
CA LEU A 99 -7.84 0.99 -32.19
C LEU A 99 -8.68 1.69 -31.13
N MET A 100 -9.79 1.07 -30.71
CA MET A 100 -10.66 1.62 -29.67
C MET A 100 -9.94 1.71 -28.32
N GLN A 101 -9.15 0.71 -27.96
CA GLN A 101 -8.28 0.74 -26.78
C GLN A 101 -7.23 1.86 -26.87
N SER A 102 -6.57 2.01 -28.03
CA SER A 102 -5.59 3.09 -28.25
C SER A 102 -6.24 4.47 -28.13
N ALA A 103 -7.43 4.65 -28.72
CA ALA A 103 -8.19 5.88 -28.65
C ALA A 103 -8.59 6.21 -27.21
N ALA A 104 -9.15 5.24 -26.47
CA ALA A 104 -9.50 5.40 -25.08
C ALA A 104 -8.29 5.81 -24.22
N THR A 105 -7.14 5.16 -24.42
CA THR A 105 -5.88 5.49 -23.73
C THR A 105 -5.46 6.95 -23.96
N TYR A 106 -5.47 7.41 -25.21
CA TYR A 106 -5.13 8.79 -25.52
C TYR A 106 -6.13 9.79 -24.93
N LEU A 107 -7.42 9.47 -24.96
CA LEU A 107 -8.48 10.32 -24.40
C LEU A 107 -8.38 10.41 -22.87
N LEU A 108 -8.05 9.30 -22.19
CA LEU A 108 -7.76 9.30 -20.74
C LEU A 108 -6.55 10.18 -20.41
N ALA A 109 -5.48 10.11 -21.22
CA ALA A 109 -4.31 10.96 -21.05
C ALA A 109 -4.61 12.46 -21.27
N LEU A 110 -5.66 12.78 -22.02
CA LEU A 110 -6.19 14.15 -22.18
C LEU A 110 -7.17 14.54 -21.07
N GLY A 111 -7.54 13.61 -20.19
CA GLY A 111 -8.55 13.80 -19.14
C GLY A 111 -10.00 13.72 -19.64
N ASP A 112 -10.23 13.31 -20.89
CA ASP A 112 -11.57 13.14 -21.47
C ASP A 112 -12.11 11.73 -21.21
N VAL A 113 -12.47 11.49 -19.94
CA VAL A 113 -13.01 10.21 -19.46
C VAL A 113 -14.28 9.82 -20.21
N ASN A 114 -15.12 10.78 -20.61
CA ASN A 114 -16.39 10.46 -21.25
C ASN A 114 -16.20 9.84 -22.61
N GLU A 115 -15.40 10.50 -23.44
CA GLU A 115 -15.05 9.98 -24.75
C GLU A 115 -14.32 8.65 -24.58
N ALA A 116 -13.34 8.55 -23.66
CA ALA A 116 -12.65 7.29 -23.43
C ALA A 116 -13.59 6.11 -23.13
N VAL A 117 -14.63 6.31 -22.31
CA VAL A 117 -15.65 5.30 -22.03
C VAL A 117 -16.48 4.97 -23.28
N THR A 118 -16.84 5.95 -24.09
CA THR A 118 -17.53 5.70 -25.37
C THR A 118 -16.72 4.77 -26.28
N TYR A 119 -15.41 5.02 -26.43
CA TYR A 119 -14.55 4.14 -27.24
C TYR A 119 -14.35 2.77 -26.59
N ALA A 120 -14.23 2.71 -25.27
CA ALA A 120 -14.12 1.43 -24.57
C ALA A 120 -15.36 0.54 -24.79
N LEU A 121 -16.56 1.12 -24.81
CA LEU A 121 -17.80 0.38 -25.06
C LEU A 121 -17.92 -0.19 -26.49
N GLU A 122 -17.13 0.32 -27.43
CA GLU A 122 -17.08 -0.17 -28.81
C GLU A 122 -16.17 -1.40 -28.98
N ILE A 123 -15.45 -1.79 -27.92
CA ILE A 123 -14.58 -2.97 -27.90
C ILE A 123 -15.43 -4.24 -27.79
N ALA A 124 -15.30 -5.12 -28.78
CA ALA A 124 -16.04 -6.37 -28.86
C ALA A 124 -15.52 -7.40 -27.85
N ASN A 125 -14.20 -7.55 -27.73
CA ASN A 125 -13.59 -8.46 -26.77
C ASN A 125 -13.90 -8.00 -25.33
N PRO A 126 -14.62 -8.80 -24.52
CA PRO A 126 -15.05 -8.39 -23.18
C PRO A 126 -13.89 -8.18 -22.21
N GLU A 127 -12.81 -8.97 -22.31
CA GLU A 127 -11.64 -8.82 -21.45
C GLU A 127 -10.95 -7.47 -21.69
N VAL A 128 -10.71 -7.14 -22.97
CA VAL A 128 -10.09 -5.85 -23.35
C VAL A 128 -11.01 -4.68 -23.02
N ARG A 129 -12.32 -4.82 -23.27
CA ARG A 129 -13.32 -3.80 -22.91
C ARG A 129 -13.30 -3.52 -21.42
N ASN A 130 -13.39 -4.57 -20.61
CA ASN A 130 -13.52 -4.46 -19.16
C ASN A 130 -12.25 -3.89 -18.51
N GLU A 131 -11.06 -4.25 -18.99
CA GLU A 131 -9.80 -3.63 -18.54
C GLU A 131 -9.73 -2.15 -18.94
N THR A 132 -10.13 -1.80 -20.15
CA THR A 132 -10.14 -0.39 -20.62
C THR A 132 -11.14 0.45 -19.81
N LEU A 133 -12.32 -0.09 -19.52
CA LEU A 133 -13.33 0.54 -18.66
C LEU A 133 -12.82 0.70 -17.22
N LEU A 134 -12.13 -0.31 -16.67
CA LEU A 134 -11.54 -0.23 -15.34
C LEU A 134 -10.46 0.86 -15.25
N GLU A 135 -9.65 1.04 -16.30
CA GLU A 135 -8.69 2.14 -16.38
C GLU A 135 -9.42 3.50 -16.40
N ALA A 136 -10.47 3.62 -17.20
CA ALA A 136 -11.28 4.84 -17.25
C ALA A 136 -11.93 5.16 -15.90
N LEU A 137 -12.40 4.15 -15.17
CA LEU A 137 -12.94 4.30 -13.82
C LEU A 137 -11.90 4.85 -12.86
N ARG A 138 -10.69 4.28 -12.85
CA ARG A 138 -9.57 4.74 -11.98
C ARG A 138 -9.19 6.19 -12.24
N VAL A 139 -9.15 6.60 -13.52
CA VAL A 139 -8.89 8.00 -13.87
C VAL A 139 -10.04 8.89 -13.38
N ASN A 140 -11.28 8.46 -13.57
CA ASN A 140 -12.46 9.21 -13.14
C ASN A 140 -12.53 9.41 -11.63
N THR A 141 -12.25 8.37 -10.84
CA THR A 141 -12.29 8.41 -9.37
C THR A 141 -11.17 9.28 -8.81
N ARG A 142 -9.94 9.20 -9.35
CA ARG A 142 -8.83 10.10 -8.97
C ARG A 142 -9.13 11.59 -9.19
N MET A 143 -10.01 11.91 -10.12
CA MET A 143 -10.41 13.31 -10.38
C MET A 143 -11.44 13.84 -9.39
N ILE A 144 -12.08 12.99 -8.57
CA ILE A 144 -13.07 13.42 -7.56
C ILE A 144 -12.43 14.35 -6.53
N GLU A 145 -11.22 14.02 -6.06
CA GLU A 145 -10.47 14.86 -5.11
C GLU A 145 -10.11 16.23 -5.70
N LYS A 146 -9.78 16.26 -6.99
CA LYS A 146 -9.31 17.47 -7.69
C LYS A 146 -10.45 18.40 -8.10
N GLU A 147 -11.61 17.85 -8.46
CA GLU A 147 -12.74 18.59 -9.01
C GLU A 147 -13.99 18.44 -8.15
N ARG A 148 -13.95 18.98 -6.93
CA ARG A 148 -15.04 18.90 -5.94
C ARG A 148 -16.42 19.34 -6.49
N LEU A 149 -16.45 20.30 -7.42
CA LEU A 149 -17.70 20.78 -8.03
C LEU A 149 -18.37 19.76 -8.98
N LYS A 150 -17.64 18.74 -9.45
CA LYS A 150 -18.14 17.72 -10.38
C LYS A 150 -18.29 16.34 -9.75
N VAL A 151 -18.23 16.24 -8.43
CA VAL A 151 -18.31 14.95 -7.70
C VAL A 151 -19.53 14.13 -8.12
N ALA A 152 -20.73 14.71 -8.02
CA ALA A 152 -21.97 13.97 -8.29
C ALA A 152 -22.00 13.43 -9.72
N TYR A 153 -21.48 14.22 -10.66
CA TYR A 153 -21.33 13.82 -12.05
C TYR A 153 -20.34 12.65 -12.20
N ARG A 154 -19.16 12.76 -11.57
CA ARG A 154 -18.13 11.71 -11.59
C ARG A 154 -18.62 10.41 -10.97
N LEU A 155 -19.34 10.48 -9.86
CA LEU A 155 -19.89 9.31 -9.19
C LEU A 155 -20.93 8.59 -10.05
N ARG A 156 -21.85 9.33 -10.69
CA ARG A 156 -22.81 8.76 -11.67
C ARG A 156 -22.08 8.07 -12.82
N LYS A 157 -21.01 8.69 -13.33
CA LYS A 157 -20.20 8.11 -14.40
C LYS A 157 -19.45 6.86 -13.93
N SER A 158 -18.89 6.86 -12.72
CA SER A 158 -18.26 5.68 -12.11
C SER A 158 -19.23 4.51 -12.02
N LYS A 159 -20.47 4.76 -11.56
CA LYS A 159 -21.51 3.74 -11.52
C LYS A 159 -21.83 3.17 -12.90
N LEU A 160 -22.02 4.03 -13.90
CA LEU A 160 -22.24 3.60 -15.29
C LEU A 160 -21.10 2.69 -15.79
N ILE A 161 -19.84 3.05 -15.48
CA ILE A 161 -18.68 2.25 -15.89
C ILE A 161 -18.70 0.88 -15.21
N VAL A 162 -18.95 0.83 -13.89
CA VAL A 162 -19.07 -0.44 -13.15
C VAL A 162 -20.19 -1.32 -13.71
N ASP A 163 -21.36 -0.73 -14.00
CA ASP A 163 -22.51 -1.44 -14.57
C ASP A 163 -22.22 -1.98 -15.99
N SER A 164 -21.21 -1.43 -16.68
CA SER A 164 -20.79 -1.86 -18.02
C SER A 164 -19.70 -2.94 -17.99
N ILE A 165 -19.13 -3.26 -16.82
CA ILE A 165 -18.12 -4.31 -16.65
C ILE A 165 -18.83 -5.59 -16.20
N ASP A 166 -18.81 -6.61 -17.06
CA ASP A 166 -19.60 -7.83 -16.92
C ASP A 166 -18.79 -9.09 -16.52
N SER A 167 -17.46 -9.03 -16.52
CA SER A 167 -16.60 -10.16 -16.18
C SER A 167 -15.87 -9.99 -14.84
N GLU A 168 -15.70 -11.11 -14.14
CA GLU A 168 -14.78 -11.21 -13.01
C GLU A 168 -13.36 -11.54 -13.50
N PRO A 169 -12.30 -11.02 -12.85
CA PRO A 169 -12.30 -10.23 -11.61
C PRO A 169 -12.46 -8.71 -11.83
N GLN A 170 -12.59 -8.23 -13.06
CA GLN A 170 -12.63 -6.79 -13.38
C GLN A 170 -13.81 -6.08 -12.71
N ARG A 171 -14.98 -6.71 -12.65
CA ARG A 171 -16.15 -6.15 -11.98
C ARG A 171 -15.90 -5.96 -10.47
N SER A 172 -15.32 -6.95 -9.80
CA SER A 172 -14.92 -6.83 -8.38
C SER A 172 -13.88 -5.73 -8.15
N LYS A 173 -12.88 -5.61 -9.04
CA LYS A 173 -11.90 -4.50 -8.99
C LYS A 173 -12.58 -3.15 -9.18
N ALA A 174 -13.52 -3.06 -10.11
CA ALA A 174 -14.25 -1.82 -10.39
C ALA A 174 -15.13 -1.41 -9.20
N MET A 175 -15.75 -2.40 -8.53
CA MET A 175 -16.51 -2.15 -7.32
C MET A 175 -15.64 -1.57 -6.21
N LEU A 176 -14.42 -2.09 -6.01
CA LEU A 176 -13.47 -1.52 -5.07
C LEU A 176 -13.13 -0.06 -5.38
N GLU A 177 -12.89 0.30 -6.65
CA GLU A 177 -12.66 1.70 -7.04
C GLU A 177 -13.88 2.59 -6.76
N LEU A 178 -15.10 2.07 -6.96
CA LEU A 178 -16.33 2.79 -6.62
C LEU A 178 -16.51 2.96 -5.11
N ILE A 179 -16.18 1.95 -4.30
CA ILE A 179 -16.17 2.01 -2.84
C ILE A 179 -15.24 3.13 -2.36
N LYS A 180 -14.00 3.18 -2.88
CA LYS A 180 -13.05 4.26 -2.57
C LYS A 180 -13.63 5.63 -2.89
N ALA A 181 -14.30 5.78 -4.03
CA ALA A 181 -14.96 7.03 -4.40
C ALA A 181 -16.06 7.44 -3.40
N TYR A 182 -16.86 6.50 -2.91
CA TYR A 182 -17.86 6.77 -1.86
C TYR A 182 -17.21 7.13 -0.51
N LEU A 183 -16.12 6.46 -0.12
CA LEU A 183 -15.35 6.77 1.08
C LEU A 183 -14.77 8.19 1.05
N LEU A 184 -14.19 8.60 -0.09
CA LEU A 184 -13.68 9.96 -0.30
C LEU A 184 -14.78 11.03 -0.20
N MET A 185 -16.02 10.65 -0.46
CA MET A 185 -17.19 11.52 -0.35
C MET A 185 -17.92 11.40 0.99
N GLU A 186 -17.32 10.71 1.96
CA GLU A 186 -17.88 10.47 3.30
C GLU A 186 -19.25 9.78 3.27
N SER A 187 -19.54 9.11 2.16
CA SER A 187 -20.77 8.37 1.95
C SER A 187 -20.58 6.92 2.38
N TYR A 188 -20.28 6.72 3.65
CA TYR A 188 -19.84 5.45 4.24
C TYR A 188 -20.84 4.31 4.08
N GLU A 189 -22.14 4.57 4.27
CA GLU A 189 -23.18 3.55 4.10
C GLU A 189 -23.20 3.00 2.67
N ASN A 190 -23.08 3.88 1.67
CA ASN A 190 -23.01 3.44 0.27
C ASN A 190 -21.72 2.64 0.02
N ALA A 191 -20.58 3.06 0.59
CA ALA A 191 -19.33 2.31 0.46
C ALA A 191 -19.44 0.90 1.08
N ILE A 192 -19.97 0.78 2.30
CA ILE A 192 -20.13 -0.50 3.00
C ILE A 192 -21.14 -1.39 2.27
N SER A 193 -22.26 -0.83 1.83
CA SER A 193 -23.31 -1.62 1.15
C SER A 193 -22.84 -2.25 -0.16
N LEU A 194 -21.84 -1.68 -0.83
CA LEU A 194 -21.26 -2.23 -2.05
C LEU A 194 -20.33 -3.43 -1.81
N LEU A 195 -19.87 -3.67 -0.58
CA LEU A 195 -19.00 -4.81 -0.27
C LEU A 195 -19.65 -6.15 -0.66
N LYS A 196 -20.96 -6.28 -0.42
CA LYS A 196 -21.73 -7.51 -0.75
C LYS A 196 -21.84 -7.78 -2.25
N GLU A 197 -21.68 -6.75 -3.08
CA GLU A 197 -21.78 -6.82 -4.54
C GLU A 197 -20.50 -7.36 -5.20
N ILE A 198 -19.41 -7.52 -4.44
CA ILE A 198 -18.15 -8.07 -4.90
C ILE A 198 -18.25 -9.60 -4.98
N ASN A 199 -17.94 -10.20 -6.14
CA ASN A 199 -18.08 -11.65 -6.35
C ASN A 199 -16.76 -12.41 -6.30
N THR A 200 -15.62 -11.72 -6.25
CA THR A 200 -14.32 -12.36 -6.04
C THR A 200 -13.90 -12.25 -4.57
N LYS A 201 -13.67 -13.39 -3.92
CA LYS A 201 -13.33 -13.48 -2.48
C LYS A 201 -12.15 -12.59 -2.08
N ASP A 202 -11.06 -12.62 -2.83
CA ASP A 202 -9.85 -11.84 -2.51
C ASP A 202 -10.09 -10.33 -2.61
N TRP A 203 -10.84 -9.89 -3.63
CA TRP A 203 -11.21 -8.48 -3.79
C TRP A 203 -12.21 -8.03 -2.73
N ALA A 204 -13.15 -8.90 -2.33
CA ALA A 204 -14.09 -8.60 -1.26
C ALA A 204 -13.37 -8.44 0.07
N ARG A 205 -12.40 -9.32 0.36
CA ARG A 205 -11.53 -9.22 1.53
C ARG A 205 -10.75 -7.91 1.54
N GLN A 206 -10.08 -7.61 0.43
CA GLN A 206 -9.32 -6.37 0.30
C GLN A 206 -10.20 -5.12 0.49
N ALA A 207 -11.36 -5.10 -0.15
CA ALA A 207 -12.31 -3.99 -0.03
C ALA A 207 -12.81 -3.81 1.40
N PHE A 208 -13.13 -4.92 2.08
CA PHE A 208 -13.62 -4.90 3.45
C PHE A 208 -12.58 -4.30 4.39
N LYS A 209 -11.32 -4.75 4.31
CA LYS A 209 -10.21 -4.16 5.07
C LYS A 209 -10.01 -2.69 4.77
N GLU A 210 -10.02 -2.31 3.50
CA GLU A 210 -9.83 -0.91 3.10
C GLU A 210 -10.93 0.01 3.65
N VAL A 211 -12.18 -0.44 3.65
CA VAL A 211 -13.28 0.29 4.30
C VAL A 211 -13.07 0.39 5.80
N ALA A 212 -12.76 -0.71 6.49
CA ALA A 212 -12.56 -0.72 7.93
C ALA A 212 -11.43 0.25 8.37
N PHE A 213 -10.28 0.18 7.70
CA PHE A 213 -9.17 1.10 7.97
C PHE A 213 -9.50 2.55 7.64
N TYR A 214 -10.16 2.82 6.51
CA TYR A 214 -10.55 4.18 6.17
C TYR A 214 -11.46 4.80 7.24
N LEU A 215 -12.45 4.03 7.72
CA LEU A 215 -13.35 4.48 8.78
C LEU A 215 -12.63 4.68 10.12
N LYS A 216 -11.65 3.82 10.43
CA LYS A 216 -10.79 3.96 11.61
C LYS A 216 -9.96 5.24 11.55
N ASP A 217 -9.29 5.50 10.43
CA ASP A 217 -8.47 6.70 10.20
C ASP A 217 -9.30 7.99 10.26
N LYS A 218 -10.59 7.91 9.88
CA LYS A 218 -11.55 9.02 9.99
C LYS A 218 -12.20 9.13 11.37
N GLY A 219 -11.94 8.21 12.29
CA GLY A 219 -12.56 8.18 13.62
C GLY A 219 -14.06 7.87 13.60
N THR A 220 -14.58 7.27 12.52
CA THR A 220 -16.00 6.98 12.35
C THR A 220 -16.34 5.49 12.46
N LEU A 221 -15.35 4.61 12.57
CA LEU A 221 -15.55 3.15 12.61
C LEU A 221 -16.63 2.71 13.61
N GLY A 222 -16.60 3.26 14.84
CA GLY A 222 -17.56 2.93 15.90
C GLY A 222 -19.02 3.17 15.52
N HIS A 223 -19.32 4.14 14.64
CA HIS A 223 -20.68 4.42 14.17
C HIS A 223 -21.18 3.41 13.12
N TYR A 224 -20.27 2.63 12.52
CA TYR A 224 -20.55 1.75 11.40
C TYR A 224 -20.25 0.27 11.68
N VAL A 225 -19.93 -0.10 12.94
CA VAL A 225 -19.65 -1.49 13.33
C VAL A 225 -20.81 -2.40 12.96
N ASP A 226 -22.05 -2.06 13.35
CA ASP A 226 -23.24 -2.87 13.04
C ASP A 226 -23.47 -3.03 11.52
N THR A 227 -23.17 -1.98 10.75
CA THR A 227 -23.34 -2.00 9.28
C THR A 227 -22.26 -2.85 8.61
N LEU A 228 -21.02 -2.78 9.12
CA LEU A 228 -19.91 -3.64 8.69
C LEU A 228 -20.15 -5.10 9.11
N GLU A 229 -20.72 -5.34 10.28
CA GLU A 229 -21.10 -6.67 10.73
C GLU A 229 -22.16 -7.28 9.82
N ALA A 230 -23.22 -6.53 9.48
CA ALA A 230 -24.21 -6.98 8.51
C ALA A 230 -23.58 -7.29 7.14
N ALA A 231 -22.65 -6.45 6.67
CA ALA A 231 -21.92 -6.70 5.43
C ALA A 231 -21.01 -7.95 5.52
N ALA A 232 -20.33 -8.14 6.65
CA ALA A 232 -19.49 -9.31 6.88
C ALA A 232 -20.32 -10.60 6.91
N ASN A 233 -21.48 -10.59 7.59
CA ASN A 233 -22.39 -11.74 7.64
C ASN A 233 -22.89 -12.13 6.24
N ALA A 234 -23.26 -11.16 5.40
CA ALA A 234 -23.60 -11.43 4.00
C ALA A 234 -22.42 -12.03 3.20
N LEU A 235 -21.18 -11.60 3.49
CA LEU A 235 -19.98 -12.15 2.86
C LEU A 235 -19.60 -13.53 3.41
N ILE A 236 -19.90 -13.82 4.68
CA ILE A 236 -19.75 -15.16 5.29
C ILE A 236 -20.69 -16.15 4.62
N GLU A 237 -21.96 -15.76 4.41
CA GLU A 237 -22.92 -16.58 3.67
C GLU A 237 -22.44 -16.86 2.24
N LYS A 238 -21.80 -15.87 1.60
CA LYS A 238 -21.34 -15.95 0.21
C LYS A 238 -20.01 -16.71 0.01
N PHE A 239 -19.02 -16.48 0.87
CA PHE A 239 -17.64 -16.92 0.69
C PHE A 239 -17.12 -17.83 1.81
N GLY A 240 -17.94 -18.08 2.84
CA GLY A 240 -17.61 -18.91 3.98
C GLY A 240 -16.91 -18.17 5.13
N ASN A 241 -16.43 -18.95 6.10
CA ASN A 241 -15.95 -18.46 7.40
C ASN A 241 -14.72 -17.54 7.35
N ASP A 242 -14.06 -17.40 6.21
CA ASP A 242 -12.94 -16.47 6.03
C ASP A 242 -13.31 -15.02 6.37
N PHE A 243 -14.57 -14.61 6.18
CA PHE A 243 -15.02 -13.26 6.53
C PHE A 243 -15.31 -13.07 8.02
N ARG A 244 -15.30 -14.15 8.82
CA ARG A 244 -15.29 -14.03 10.30
C ARG A 244 -13.99 -13.41 10.78
N VAL A 245 -12.87 -13.66 10.09
CA VAL A 245 -11.59 -13.01 10.39
C VAL A 245 -11.69 -11.50 10.16
N GLU A 246 -12.32 -11.10 9.06
CA GLU A 246 -12.50 -9.68 8.73
C GLU A 246 -13.45 -8.97 9.70
N LEU A 247 -14.51 -9.67 10.16
CA LEU A 247 -15.37 -9.16 11.21
C LEU A 247 -14.65 -9.03 12.55
N ALA A 248 -13.89 -10.06 12.95
CA ALA A 248 -13.07 -10.00 14.15
C ALA A 248 -12.06 -8.84 14.09
N PHE A 249 -11.52 -8.58 12.89
CA PHE A 249 -10.62 -7.46 12.66
C PHE A 249 -11.30 -6.11 12.88
N VAL A 250 -12.56 -5.93 12.44
CA VAL A 250 -13.36 -4.72 12.70
C VAL A 250 -13.58 -4.49 14.19
N PHE A 251 -13.92 -5.55 14.95
CA PHE A 251 -14.06 -5.45 16.40
C PHE A 251 -12.73 -5.05 17.06
N ALA A 252 -11.62 -5.69 16.67
CA ALA A 252 -10.30 -5.34 17.18
C ALA A 252 -9.93 -3.87 16.89
N LEU A 253 -10.13 -3.37 15.67
CA LEU A 253 -9.89 -1.97 15.29
C LEU A 253 -10.80 -0.97 16.05
N SER A 254 -11.98 -1.41 16.47
CA SER A 254 -12.91 -0.62 17.28
C SER A 254 -12.51 -0.62 18.78
N GLY A 255 -11.47 -1.36 19.15
CA GLY A 255 -11.02 -1.54 20.54
C GLY A 255 -11.78 -2.64 21.28
N GLU A 256 -12.67 -3.37 20.60
CA GLU A 256 -13.48 -4.45 21.14
C GLU A 256 -12.73 -5.79 21.04
N GLY A 257 -11.74 -5.97 21.92
CA GLY A 257 -10.90 -7.18 21.93
C GLY A 257 -11.69 -8.47 22.18
N VAL A 258 -12.64 -8.47 23.13
CA VAL A 258 -13.36 -9.70 23.53
C VAL A 258 -14.20 -10.28 22.37
N PRO A 259 -15.09 -9.52 21.71
CA PRO A 259 -15.82 -10.03 20.54
C PRO A 259 -14.91 -10.51 19.41
N ALA A 260 -13.79 -9.81 19.17
CA ALA A 260 -12.81 -10.21 18.17
C ALA A 260 -12.22 -11.61 18.47
N ILE A 261 -11.77 -11.82 19.72
CA ILE A 261 -11.18 -13.10 20.15
C ILE A 261 -12.22 -14.24 20.11
N GLU A 262 -13.46 -13.99 20.54
CA GLU A 262 -14.53 -14.99 20.51
C GLU A 262 -14.81 -15.49 19.08
N LEU A 263 -14.86 -14.59 18.11
CA LEU A 263 -15.00 -14.97 16.70
C LEU A 263 -13.83 -15.82 16.21
N ILE A 264 -12.60 -15.44 16.56
CA ILE A 264 -11.39 -16.15 16.14
C ILE A 264 -11.31 -17.55 16.76
N ARG A 265 -11.70 -17.71 18.03
CA ARG A 265 -11.77 -19.02 18.71
C ARG A 265 -12.74 -19.99 18.03
N SER A 266 -13.76 -19.48 17.33
CA SER A 266 -14.70 -20.31 16.57
C SER A 266 -14.10 -20.90 15.28
N LEU A 267 -12.90 -20.47 14.89
CA LEU A 267 -12.22 -20.90 13.66
C LEU A 267 -11.33 -22.12 13.90
N LYS A 268 -11.19 -22.95 12.86
CA LYS A 268 -10.36 -24.15 12.90
C LYS A 268 -8.87 -23.85 13.20
N ASP A 269 -8.35 -22.75 12.64
CA ASP A 269 -6.95 -22.32 12.80
C ASP A 269 -6.85 -21.05 13.67
N GLY A 270 -7.68 -20.95 14.72
CA GLY A 270 -7.83 -19.75 15.54
C GLY A 270 -6.52 -19.20 16.11
N GLU A 271 -5.65 -20.05 16.65
CA GLU A 271 -4.34 -19.63 17.19
C GLU A 271 -3.48 -18.92 16.13
N LYS A 272 -3.41 -19.49 14.92
CA LYS A 272 -2.66 -18.87 13.81
C LYS A 272 -3.27 -17.53 13.43
N VAL A 273 -4.61 -17.45 13.37
CA VAL A 273 -5.33 -16.20 13.06
C VAL A 273 -5.07 -15.13 14.13
N LEU A 274 -5.00 -15.50 15.41
CA LEU A 274 -4.64 -14.57 16.50
C LEU A 274 -3.25 -13.96 16.28
N VAL A 275 -2.26 -14.80 15.95
CA VAL A 275 -0.89 -14.35 15.67
C VAL A 275 -0.85 -13.43 14.46
N ASP A 276 -1.43 -13.86 13.34
CA ASP A 276 -1.44 -13.09 12.09
C ASP A 276 -2.14 -11.73 12.29
N MET A 277 -3.25 -11.71 13.03
CA MET A 277 -3.98 -10.48 13.36
C MET A 277 -3.18 -9.57 14.28
N ALA A 278 -2.58 -10.08 15.35
CA ALA A 278 -1.76 -9.28 16.25
C ALA A 278 -0.57 -8.62 15.54
N LEU A 279 0.06 -9.35 14.62
CA LEU A 279 1.14 -8.80 13.79
C LEU A 279 0.63 -7.76 12.78
N GLU A 280 -0.55 -7.94 12.19
CA GLU A 280 -1.16 -6.94 11.32
C GLU A 280 -1.49 -5.65 12.09
N LEU A 281 -2.06 -5.76 13.29
CA LEU A 281 -2.33 -4.63 14.17
C LEU A 281 -1.04 -3.93 14.59
N LEU A 282 0.01 -4.66 14.97
CA LEU A 282 1.32 -4.07 15.28
C LEU A 282 1.89 -3.22 14.12
N GLU A 283 1.70 -3.68 12.87
CA GLU A 283 2.23 -2.99 11.71
C GLU A 283 1.39 -1.78 11.29
N ARG A 284 0.07 -1.86 11.42
CA ARG A 284 -0.89 -0.88 10.86
C ARG A 284 -1.57 0.02 11.88
N ASP A 285 -1.92 -0.49 13.05
CA ASP A 285 -2.65 0.23 14.10
C ASP A 285 -2.27 -0.32 15.49
N HIS A 286 -1.14 0.14 16.01
CA HIS A 286 -0.58 -0.41 17.24
C HIS A 286 -1.35 0.01 18.49
N ASP A 287 -2.22 1.02 18.42
CA ASP A 287 -2.93 1.59 19.56
C ASP A 287 -4.01 0.64 20.09
N VAL A 288 -4.58 -0.21 19.22
CA VAL A 288 -5.63 -1.16 19.59
C VAL A 288 -5.09 -2.51 20.04
N LEU A 289 -3.82 -2.80 19.74
CA LEU A 289 -3.18 -4.08 20.05
C LEU A 289 -3.18 -4.41 21.56
N PRO A 290 -2.94 -3.47 22.50
CA PRO A 290 -3.01 -3.78 23.93
C PRO A 290 -4.36 -4.33 24.38
N ASN A 291 -5.47 -3.75 23.89
CA ASN A 291 -6.82 -4.21 24.21
C ASN A 291 -7.10 -5.59 23.60
N PHE A 292 -6.60 -5.84 22.38
CA PHE A 292 -6.71 -7.14 21.73
C PHE A 292 -5.96 -8.24 22.52
N ILE A 293 -4.73 -7.97 22.95
CA ILE A 293 -3.93 -8.91 23.76
C ILE A 293 -4.57 -9.13 25.14
N SER A 294 -5.08 -8.07 25.78
CA SER A 294 -5.69 -8.17 27.11
C SER A 294 -6.96 -9.01 27.15
N ALA A 295 -7.61 -9.26 26.00
CA ALA A 295 -8.79 -10.11 25.89
C ALA A 295 -8.46 -11.61 25.74
N MET A 296 -7.18 -11.96 25.57
CA MET A 296 -6.72 -13.34 25.41
C MET A 296 -6.67 -14.09 26.74
N ASN A 297 -6.77 -15.42 26.67
CA ASN A 297 -6.37 -16.25 27.80
C ASN A 297 -4.84 -16.39 27.86
N GLU A 298 -4.32 -17.04 28.90
CA GLU A 298 -2.88 -17.17 29.13
C GLU A 298 -2.14 -17.91 28.00
N GLU A 299 -2.71 -18.99 27.49
CA GLU A 299 -2.10 -19.80 26.42
C GLU A 299 -2.00 -18.98 25.13
N GLU A 300 -3.08 -18.33 24.74
CA GLU A 300 -3.16 -17.45 23.58
C GLU A 300 -2.19 -16.26 23.70
N ALA A 301 -2.19 -15.58 24.84
CA ALA A 301 -1.31 -14.45 25.10
C ALA A 301 0.18 -14.87 25.10
N THR A 302 0.48 -16.11 25.49
CA THR A 302 1.83 -16.68 25.41
C THR A 302 2.27 -16.82 23.95
N VAL A 303 1.43 -17.43 23.11
CA VAL A 303 1.75 -17.67 21.69
C VAL A 303 1.85 -16.34 20.93
N VAL A 304 0.84 -15.48 21.08
CA VAL A 304 0.81 -14.15 20.44
C VAL A 304 1.94 -13.27 20.97
N GLY A 305 2.12 -13.21 22.29
CA GLY A 305 3.16 -12.43 22.94
C GLY A 305 4.56 -12.82 22.45
N LYS A 306 4.83 -14.10 22.27
CA LYS A 306 6.09 -14.59 21.69
C LYS A 306 6.31 -14.06 20.27
N ALA A 307 5.30 -14.15 19.40
CA ALA A 307 5.38 -13.71 18.02
C ALA A 307 5.55 -12.19 17.89
N VAL A 308 4.72 -11.43 18.62
CA VAL A 308 4.77 -9.95 18.67
C VAL A 308 6.12 -9.48 19.21
N MET A 309 6.62 -10.07 20.30
CA MET A 309 7.92 -9.72 20.85
C MET A 309 9.09 -10.05 19.91
N ASN A 310 9.03 -11.14 19.13
CA ASN A 310 10.04 -11.40 18.11
C ASN A 310 10.09 -10.27 17.08
N ARG A 311 8.93 -9.83 16.58
CA ARG A 311 8.85 -8.71 15.63
C ARG A 311 9.35 -7.39 16.23
N ILE A 312 9.02 -7.11 17.51
CA ILE A 312 9.51 -5.92 18.21
C ILE A 312 11.03 -5.98 18.44
N LEU A 313 11.61 -7.14 18.72
CA LEU A 313 13.07 -7.27 18.87
C LEU A 313 13.81 -7.07 17.53
N GLU A 314 13.20 -7.45 16.41
CA GLU A 314 13.70 -7.13 15.06
C GLU A 314 13.57 -5.63 14.73
N ARG A 315 12.51 -4.99 15.24
CA ARG A 315 12.15 -3.58 14.99
C ARG A 315 11.80 -2.85 16.29
N PRO A 316 12.79 -2.47 17.12
CA PRO A 316 12.55 -1.91 18.45
C PRO A 316 11.78 -0.59 18.47
N GLU A 317 11.65 0.10 17.34
CA GLU A 317 10.82 1.30 17.18
C GLU A 317 9.32 1.01 17.20
N LYS A 318 8.91 -0.25 16.98
CA LYS A 318 7.50 -0.70 17.01
C LYS A 318 7.01 -1.07 18.41
N GLY A 319 7.89 -1.18 19.39
CA GLY A 319 7.51 -1.43 20.77
C GLY A 319 6.96 -0.18 21.44
N ASP A 320 5.77 -0.29 22.02
CA ASP A 320 5.17 0.73 22.89
C ASP A 320 4.97 0.16 24.31
N PRO A 321 5.19 0.94 25.39
CA PRO A 321 4.97 0.50 26.77
C PRO A 321 3.62 -0.18 27.03
N ALA A 322 2.52 0.26 26.40
CA ALA A 322 1.21 -0.33 26.55
C ALA A 322 1.14 -1.76 25.99
N ILE A 323 1.76 -2.00 24.83
CA ILE A 323 1.83 -3.33 24.20
C ILE A 323 2.67 -4.26 25.06
N ILE A 324 3.85 -3.80 25.47
CA ILE A 324 4.77 -4.58 26.31
C ILE A 324 4.11 -4.97 27.63
N LYS A 325 3.39 -4.03 28.25
CA LYS A 325 2.63 -4.27 29.48
C LYS A 325 1.49 -5.26 29.27
N ALA A 326 0.72 -5.13 28.18
CA ALA A 326 -0.36 -6.05 27.86
C ALA A 326 0.16 -7.50 27.67
N ILE A 327 1.26 -7.67 26.94
CA ILE A 327 1.93 -8.97 26.78
C ILE A 327 2.39 -9.50 28.14
N GLY A 328 3.14 -8.70 28.90
CA GLY A 328 3.71 -9.13 30.18
C GLY A 328 2.66 -9.54 31.21
N ASN A 329 1.51 -8.85 31.23
CA ASN A 329 0.39 -9.16 32.11
C ASN A 329 -0.43 -10.38 31.63
N GLY A 330 -0.41 -10.68 30.33
CA GLY A 330 -1.21 -11.75 29.75
C GLY A 330 -0.60 -13.14 29.87
N THR A 331 0.68 -13.28 30.23
CA THR A 331 1.36 -14.58 30.30
C THR A 331 2.28 -14.70 31.50
N THR A 332 2.42 -15.92 32.03
CA THR A 332 3.47 -16.28 33.01
C THR A 332 4.73 -16.86 32.37
N SER A 333 4.79 -16.92 31.02
CA SER A 333 5.91 -17.49 30.28
C SER A 333 7.21 -16.70 30.48
N GLU A 334 8.17 -17.31 31.19
CA GLU A 334 9.50 -16.74 31.40
C GLU A 334 10.25 -16.50 30.08
N GLU A 335 9.96 -17.26 29.02
CA GLU A 335 10.53 -17.02 27.69
C GLU A 335 10.04 -15.68 27.10
N VAL A 336 8.75 -15.37 27.24
CA VAL A 336 8.17 -14.10 26.79
C VAL A 336 8.71 -12.95 27.63
N TRP A 337 8.75 -13.10 28.95
CA TRP A 337 9.36 -12.10 29.84
C TRP A 337 10.84 -11.86 29.54
N THR A 338 11.59 -12.91 29.18
CA THR A 338 12.97 -12.78 28.71
C THR A 338 13.05 -11.87 27.48
N LYS A 339 12.15 -12.03 26.51
CA LYS A 339 12.10 -11.15 25.32
C LYS A 339 11.75 -9.71 25.68
N ILE A 340 10.83 -9.49 26.63
CA ILE A 340 10.50 -8.15 27.13
C ILE A 340 11.73 -7.50 27.79
N ALA A 341 12.44 -8.24 28.65
CA ALA A 341 13.64 -7.71 29.29
C ALA A 341 14.72 -7.33 28.28
N ARG A 342 14.93 -8.16 27.25
CA ARG A 342 15.85 -7.84 26.14
C ARG A 342 15.43 -6.58 25.38
N TYR A 343 14.13 -6.39 25.16
CA TYR A 343 13.61 -5.17 24.56
C TYR A 343 13.97 -3.94 25.42
N TYR A 344 13.77 -4.00 26.74
CA TYR A 344 14.20 -2.92 27.64
C TYR A 344 15.70 -2.66 27.58
N VAL A 345 16.55 -3.68 27.51
CA VAL A 345 18.00 -3.49 27.30
C VAL A 345 18.29 -2.75 25.99
N ILE A 346 17.63 -3.11 24.89
CA ILE A 346 17.82 -2.44 23.60
C ILE A 346 17.40 -0.97 23.66
N ARG A 347 16.35 -0.65 24.42
CA ARG A 347 15.86 0.73 24.63
C ARG A 347 16.67 1.53 25.67
N GLY A 348 17.64 0.90 26.36
CA GLY A 348 18.41 1.53 27.44
C GLY A 348 17.68 1.56 28.79
N GLU A 349 16.52 0.92 28.92
CA GLU A 349 15.72 0.85 30.16
C GLU A 349 16.23 -0.26 31.09
N LEU A 350 17.50 -0.18 31.48
CA LEU A 350 18.21 -1.27 32.18
C LEU A 350 17.57 -1.67 33.51
N GLU A 351 17.05 -0.72 34.27
CA GLU A 351 16.34 -1.02 35.52
C GLU A 351 15.10 -1.88 35.29
N GLY A 352 14.37 -1.65 34.19
CA GLY A 352 13.22 -2.46 33.79
C GLY A 352 13.64 -3.88 33.45
N ALA A 353 14.74 -4.03 32.71
CA ALA A 353 15.30 -5.34 32.37
C ALA A 353 15.73 -6.14 33.62
N VAL A 354 16.42 -5.49 34.57
CA VAL A 354 16.85 -6.11 35.83
C VAL A 354 15.65 -6.51 36.70
N ARG A 355 14.61 -5.67 36.79
CA ARG A 355 13.38 -6.02 37.51
C ARG A 355 12.75 -7.30 36.96
N ILE A 356 12.63 -7.43 35.64
CA ILE A 356 12.09 -8.65 35.02
C ILE A 356 13.01 -9.84 35.25
N ALA A 357 14.32 -9.68 35.08
CA ALA A 357 15.29 -10.75 35.32
C ALA A 357 15.20 -11.33 36.74
N ASN A 358 14.91 -10.49 37.74
CA ASN A 358 14.72 -10.92 39.13
C ASN A 358 13.42 -11.70 39.37
N LEU A 359 12.43 -11.58 38.48
CA LEU A 359 11.18 -12.35 38.53
C LEU A 359 11.31 -13.75 37.89
N ILE A 360 12.34 -13.97 37.07
CA ILE A 360 12.57 -15.22 36.34
C ILE A 360 13.25 -16.26 37.25
N ARG A 361 12.65 -17.45 37.33
CA ARG A 361 13.14 -18.58 38.14
C ARG A 361 14.15 -19.42 37.38
N ASP A 362 14.01 -19.57 36.06
CA ASP A 362 14.99 -20.25 35.23
C ASP A 362 16.32 -19.48 35.24
N GLY A 363 17.32 -20.07 35.91
CA GLY A 363 18.64 -19.46 36.07
C GLY A 363 19.37 -19.21 34.76
N ARG A 364 19.10 -19.99 33.70
CA ARG A 364 19.68 -19.80 32.38
C ARG A 364 19.03 -18.60 31.68
N LEU A 365 17.71 -18.49 31.69
CA LEU A 365 17.00 -17.35 31.12
C LEU A 365 17.39 -16.04 31.82
N ARG A 366 17.45 -16.04 33.16
CA ARG A 366 17.95 -14.90 33.93
C ARG A 366 19.40 -14.53 33.54
N SER A 367 20.27 -15.52 33.41
CA SER A 367 21.68 -15.31 33.02
C SER A 367 21.81 -14.67 31.63
N ILE A 368 20.95 -15.03 30.68
CA ILE A 368 20.91 -14.42 29.35
C ILE A 368 20.60 -12.92 29.44
N ILE A 369 19.60 -12.54 30.24
CA ILE A 369 19.21 -11.12 30.38
C ILE A 369 20.33 -10.32 31.06
N MET A 370 20.90 -10.83 32.15
CA MET A 370 21.99 -10.15 32.86
C MET A 370 23.24 -10.01 31.98
N THR A 371 23.49 -10.98 31.10
CA THR A 371 24.56 -10.88 30.09
C THR A 371 24.27 -9.72 29.11
N ASP A 372 23.04 -9.60 28.62
CA ASP A 372 22.66 -8.50 27.73
C ASP A 372 22.76 -7.13 28.43
N VAL A 373 22.35 -7.03 29.70
CA VAL A 373 22.50 -5.81 30.53
C VAL A 373 23.96 -5.44 30.70
N ALA A 374 24.82 -6.38 31.10
CA ALA A 374 26.25 -6.16 31.30
C ALA A 374 26.93 -5.71 30.01
N HIS A 375 26.61 -6.33 28.87
CA HIS A 375 27.12 -5.92 27.56
C HIS A 375 26.69 -4.50 27.18
N HIS A 376 25.46 -4.10 27.49
CA HIS A 376 24.98 -2.74 27.22
C HIS A 376 25.75 -1.71 28.05
N LEU A 377 25.83 -1.90 29.37
CA LEU A 377 26.59 -1.05 30.29
C LEU A 377 28.06 -0.92 29.87
N LEU A 378 28.65 -2.05 29.47
CA LEU A 378 30.02 -2.09 28.99
C LEU A 378 30.20 -1.28 27.70
N LYS A 379 29.20 -1.25 26.80
CA LYS A 379 29.24 -0.42 25.59
C LYS A 379 29.13 1.08 25.91
N GLU A 380 28.38 1.44 26.95
CA GLU A 380 28.22 2.81 27.42
C GLU A 380 29.41 3.30 28.27
N GLY A 381 30.33 2.42 28.67
CA GLY A 381 31.51 2.74 29.50
C GLY A 381 31.24 2.67 31.00
N GLU A 382 30.08 2.14 31.41
CA GLU A 382 29.67 1.96 32.80
C GLU A 382 30.24 0.65 33.35
N VAL A 383 31.58 0.57 33.42
CA VAL A 383 32.32 -0.67 33.72
C VAL A 383 31.96 -1.28 35.07
N GLU A 384 31.85 -0.47 36.13
CA GLU A 384 31.52 -0.96 37.47
C GLU A 384 30.15 -1.65 37.50
N LYS A 385 29.12 -0.98 36.95
CA LYS A 385 27.77 -1.54 36.85
C LYS A 385 27.74 -2.79 35.95
N ALA A 386 28.57 -2.84 34.91
CA ALA A 386 28.69 -4.01 34.05
C ALA A 386 29.25 -5.23 34.81
N ILE A 387 30.24 -5.01 35.70
CA ILE A 387 30.77 -6.06 36.59
C ILE A 387 29.67 -6.56 37.52
N ASP A 388 28.92 -5.66 38.17
CA ASP A 388 27.84 -6.03 39.09
C ASP A 388 26.78 -6.89 38.38
N ALA A 389 26.34 -6.48 37.17
CA ALA A 389 25.42 -7.26 36.36
C ALA A 389 25.99 -8.63 35.94
N ALA A 390 27.29 -8.70 35.63
CA ALA A 390 27.95 -9.95 35.26
C ALA A 390 28.08 -10.94 36.43
N LEU A 391 28.22 -10.43 37.66
CA LEU A 391 28.27 -11.26 38.86
C LEU A 391 26.92 -11.95 39.16
N GLU A 392 25.81 -11.40 38.68
CA GLU A 392 24.48 -12.02 38.78
C GLU A 392 24.24 -13.15 37.74
N VAL A 393 25.18 -13.36 36.81
CA VAL A 393 25.13 -14.44 35.80
C VAL A 393 25.54 -15.77 36.44
N ARG A 394 24.57 -16.66 36.67
CA ARG A 394 24.81 -17.94 37.37
C ARG A 394 25.14 -19.12 36.45
N ASP A 395 24.83 -19.06 35.15
CA ASP A 395 25.28 -20.08 34.19
C ASP A 395 26.80 -19.94 33.95
N PRO A 396 27.60 -20.98 34.27
CA PRO A 396 29.07 -20.91 34.21
C PRO A 396 29.64 -20.57 32.83
N ARG A 397 28.91 -20.88 31.76
CA ARG A 397 29.37 -20.61 30.39
C ARG A 397 29.32 -19.12 30.07
N PHE A 398 28.26 -18.44 30.52
CA PHE A 398 28.10 -17.01 30.27
C PHE A 398 28.97 -16.17 31.20
N SER A 399 29.07 -16.52 32.48
CA SER A 399 29.85 -15.75 33.47
C SER A 399 31.34 -15.70 33.16
N SER A 400 31.96 -16.83 32.80
CA SER A 400 33.41 -16.90 32.55
C SER A 400 33.85 -16.05 31.35
N ILE A 401 33.03 -16.04 30.28
CA ILE A 401 33.32 -15.27 29.05
C ILE A 401 33.09 -13.78 29.31
N LEU A 402 31.95 -13.43 29.90
CA LEU A 402 31.55 -12.05 30.14
C LEU A 402 32.51 -11.34 31.11
N VAL A 403 32.91 -11.98 32.21
CA VAL A 403 33.87 -11.42 33.17
C VAL A 403 35.23 -11.19 32.51
N SER A 404 35.69 -12.10 31.65
CA SER A 404 36.94 -11.92 30.90
C SER A 404 36.88 -10.71 29.97
N GLU A 405 35.80 -10.56 29.19
CA GLU A 405 35.62 -9.42 28.28
C GLU A 405 35.54 -8.08 29.02
N ILE A 406 34.78 -8.02 30.14
CA ILE A 406 34.67 -6.83 30.96
C ILE A 406 36.03 -6.44 31.55
N LEU A 407 36.78 -7.41 32.09
CA LEU A 407 38.10 -7.16 32.68
C LEU A 407 39.12 -6.66 31.64
N ILE A 408 39.11 -7.22 30.43
CA ILE A 408 39.97 -6.76 29.33
C ILE A 408 39.65 -5.31 28.95
N LYS A 409 38.37 -4.97 28.85
CA LYS A 409 37.96 -3.61 28.48
C LYS A 409 38.20 -2.59 29.61
N ALA A 410 37.95 -2.98 30.86
CA ALA A 410 38.29 -2.20 32.06
C ALA A 410 39.79 -1.89 32.14
N LEU A 411 40.64 -2.88 31.86
CA LEU A 411 42.09 -2.71 31.78
C LEU A 411 42.47 -1.71 30.67
N GLY A 412 41.82 -1.81 29.50
CA GLY A 412 42.03 -0.89 28.38
C GLY A 412 41.67 0.56 28.69
N GLU A 413 40.56 0.81 29.39
CA GLU A 413 40.12 2.15 29.81
C GLU A 413 40.97 2.72 30.94
N GLY A 414 41.32 1.91 31.94
CA GLY A 414 42.23 2.30 33.03
C GLY A 414 43.65 2.64 32.54
N LEU A 415 44.14 1.94 31.51
CA LEU A 415 45.40 2.28 30.83
C LEU A 415 45.29 3.58 30.02
N ARG A 416 44.18 3.82 29.30
CA ARG A 416 43.95 5.11 28.58
C ARG A 416 43.85 6.31 29.53
N GLY A 417 43.25 6.15 30.71
CA GLY A 417 43.22 7.18 31.76
C GLY A 417 44.61 7.49 32.35
N ARG A 418 45.46 6.47 32.49
CA ARG A 418 46.86 6.64 32.91
C ARG A 418 47.74 7.31 31.83
N VAL A 419 47.48 7.05 30.54
CA VAL A 419 48.22 7.71 29.45
C VAL A 419 47.86 9.20 29.31
N LYS A 420 46.61 9.61 29.55
CA LYS A 420 46.22 11.05 29.57
C LYS A 420 46.78 11.81 30.78
N SER A 421 46.94 11.15 31.93
CA SER A 421 47.60 11.73 33.12
C SER A 421 49.13 11.72 33.03
N TRP A 422 49.69 10.94 32.09
CA TRP A 422 51.11 10.94 31.74
C TRP A 422 51.39 11.79 30.48
N ASN A 423 50.89 13.02 30.45
CA ASN A 423 51.50 14.06 29.62
C ASN A 423 52.73 14.59 30.38
N GLY A 424 53.88 14.00 30.04
CA GLY A 424 55.13 14.04 30.78
C GLY A 424 55.50 15.38 31.42
N SER A 425 55.90 15.29 32.69
CA SER A 425 56.87 16.19 33.28
C SER A 425 58.20 16.08 32.51
N LYS A 426 58.32 16.86 31.44
CA LYS A 426 59.63 17.16 30.85
C LYS A 426 60.39 18.05 31.85
N ARG A 427 61.42 17.47 32.47
CA ARG A 427 62.65 18.22 32.78
C ARG A 427 63.57 18.13 31.56
#